data_AF-A0A1Q5ZW34-F1
#
_entry.id   AF-A0A1Q5ZW34-F1
#
_cell.length_a   1.000
_cell.length_b   1.000
_cell.length_c   1.000
_cell.angle_alpha   90.00
_cell.angle_beta   90.00
_cell.angle_gamma   90.00
#
_symmetry.space_group_name_H-M   'P 1'
#
loop_
_entity.id
_entity.type
_entity.pdbx_description
1 polymer ?
#
loop_
_entity_poly.entity_id
_entity_poly.type
_entity_poly.pdbx_seq_one_letter_code
_entity_poly.pdbx_strand_id
1 'polypeptide(L)'
;MFKNYLKVALRSLLKRKVFSLINILGLATGMAVCMLIVLFIQDELSFDKFQDKGDLIYRIALERIYPGRSTSYATIPCLLSVSKLLKRR
;
A
#
# COMPACT_ATOMS: atom_id res chain seq x y z
N MET A 1 -3.05 32.01 -31.80
CA MET A 1 -3.27 30.75 -32.55
C MET A 1 -3.95 29.66 -31.70
N PHE A 2 -3.49 29.36 -30.48
CA PHE A 2 -4.10 28.36 -29.56
C PHE A 2 -5.61 28.55 -29.29
N LYS A 3 -6.04 29.82 -29.20
CA LYS A 3 -7.46 30.18 -29.02
C LYS A 3 -8.37 29.66 -30.15
N ASN A 4 -7.85 29.53 -31.38
CA ASN A 4 -8.64 29.04 -32.50
C ASN A 4 -8.83 27.52 -32.43
N TYR A 5 -7.79 26.78 -32.07
CA TYR A 5 -7.86 25.32 -31.89
C TYR A 5 -8.81 24.94 -30.74
N LEU A 6 -8.74 25.63 -29.60
CA LEU A 6 -9.69 25.44 -28.50
C LEU A 6 -11.13 25.72 -28.92
N LYS A 7 -11.37 26.81 -29.69
CA LYS A 7 -12.70 27.17 -30.18
C LYS A 7 -13.25 26.14 -31.17
N VAL A 8 -12.40 25.58 -32.03
CA VAL A 8 -12.77 24.52 -32.98
C VAL A 8 -13.06 23.21 -32.26
N ALA A 9 -12.23 22.81 -31.29
CA ALA A 9 -12.43 21.60 -30.50
C ALA A 9 -13.72 21.66 -29.66
N LEU A 10 -14.01 22.79 -29.03
CA LEU A 10 -15.26 23.00 -28.29
C LEU A 10 -16.47 22.92 -29.23
N ARG A 11 -16.39 23.51 -30.43
CA ARG A 11 -17.46 23.42 -31.42
C ARG A 11 -17.68 22.00 -31.93
N SER A 12 -16.62 21.20 -32.12
CA SER A 12 -16.75 19.80 -32.54
C SER A 12 -17.33 18.92 -31.45
N LEU A 13 -16.93 19.14 -30.19
CA LEU A 13 -17.49 18.46 -29.01
C LEU A 13 -18.99 18.78 -28.83
N LEU A 14 -19.38 20.04 -29.02
CA LEU A 14 -20.77 20.48 -28.94
C LEU A 14 -21.65 19.97 -30.09
N LYS A 15 -21.07 19.57 -31.23
CA LYS A 15 -21.80 19.04 -32.39
C LYS A 15 -22.24 17.58 -32.17
N ARG A 16 -21.51 16.82 -31.36
CA ARG A 16 -21.82 15.43 -30.98
C ARG A 16 -21.85 15.29 -29.46
N LYS A 17 -22.82 15.97 -28.82
CA LYS A 17 -22.89 16.09 -27.35
C LYS A 17 -22.98 14.75 -26.63
N VAL A 18 -23.88 13.87 -27.06
CA VAL A 18 -24.11 12.56 -26.38
C VAL A 18 -22.86 11.67 -26.45
N PHE A 19 -22.28 11.53 -27.64
CA PHE A 19 -21.08 10.70 -27.84
C PHE A 19 -19.87 11.26 -27.08
N SER A 20 -19.68 12.59 -27.12
CA SER A 20 -18.58 13.24 -26.41
C SER A 20 -18.76 13.13 -24.89
N LEU A 21 -20.00 13.22 -24.39
CA LEU A 21 -20.31 13.09 -22.96
C LEU A 21 -19.93 11.70 -22.44
N ILE A 22 -20.36 10.64 -23.13
CA ILE A 22 -20.06 9.26 -22.74
C ILE A 22 -18.54 9.02 -22.74
N ASN A 23 -17.83 9.49 -23.78
CA ASN A 23 -16.40 9.29 -23.90
C ASN A 23 -15.61 10.05 -22.82
N ILE A 24 -15.99 11.29 -22.52
CA ILE A 24 -15.35 12.10 -21.47
C ILE A 24 -15.64 11.52 -20.09
N LEU A 25 -16.89 11.11 -19.83
CA LEU A 25 -17.26 10.51 -18.55
C LEU A 25 -16.53 9.18 -18.33
N GLY A 26 -16.50 8.30 -19.33
CA GLY A 26 -15.79 7.02 -19.23
C GLY A 26 -14.29 7.20 -19.02
N LEU A 27 -13.67 8.15 -19.71
CA LEU A 27 -12.26 8.48 -19.52
C LEU A 27 -12.00 9.06 -18.12
N ALA A 28 -12.84 10.00 -17.68
CA ALA A 28 -12.72 10.64 -16.38
C ALA A 28 -12.91 9.65 -15.22
N THR A 29 -13.92 8.78 -15.30
CA THR A 29 -14.16 7.76 -14.27
C THR A 29 -13.04 6.71 -14.25
N GLY A 30 -12.54 6.27 -15.41
CA GLY A 30 -11.39 5.37 -15.48
C GLY A 30 -10.14 5.97 -14.83
N MET A 31 -9.84 7.24 -15.13
CA MET A 31 -8.73 7.95 -14.49
C MET A 31 -8.94 8.12 -12.98
N ALA A 32 -10.14 8.46 -12.54
CA ALA A 32 -10.45 8.61 -11.12
C ALA A 32 -10.28 7.29 -10.35
N VAL A 33 -10.78 6.18 -10.90
CA VAL A 33 -10.65 4.85 -10.28
C VAL A 33 -9.18 4.41 -10.23
N CYS A 34 -8.41 4.58 -11.31
CA CYS A 34 -6.97 4.29 -11.30
C CYS A 34 -6.23 5.10 -10.22
N MET A 35 -6.57 6.39 -10.05
CA MET A 35 -5.96 7.25 -9.04
C MET A 35 -6.30 6.80 -7.61
N LEU A 36 -7.56 6.39 -7.37
CA LEU A 36 -7.99 5.84 -6.07
C LEU A 36 -7.26 4.54 -5.74
N ILE A 37 -7.11 3.63 -6.72
CA ILE A 37 -6.37 2.38 -6.53
C ILE A 37 -4.92 2.65 -6.18
N VAL A 38 -4.26 3.58 -6.89
CA VAL A 38 -2.87 3.97 -6.60
C VAL A 38 -2.75 4.55 -5.20
N LEU A 39 -3.69 5.38 -4.77
CA LEU A 39 -3.70 5.95 -3.42
C LEU A 39 -3.90 4.86 -2.36
N PHE A 40 -4.78 3.90 -2.59
CA PHE A 40 -4.98 2.74 -1.72
C PHE A 40 -3.71 1.88 -1.59
N ILE A 41 -3.05 1.57 -2.70
CA ILE A 41 -1.79 0.81 -2.69
C ILE A 41 -0.68 1.58 -1.96
N GLN A 42 -0.63 2.90 -2.14
CA GLN A 42 0.33 3.74 -1.41
C GLN A 42 0.07 3.72 0.10
N ASP A 43 -1.20 3.73 0.53
CA ASP A 43 -1.58 3.63 1.93
C ASP A 43 -1.16 2.26 2.51
N GLU A 44 -1.49 1.17 1.81
CA GLU A 44 -1.15 -0.20 2.24
C GLU A 44 0.37 -0.42 2.35
N LEU A 45 1.14 0.04 1.35
CA LEU A 45 2.61 -0.05 1.37
C LEU A 45 3.25 0.91 2.38
N SER A 46 2.56 2.00 2.73
CA SER A 46 3.01 2.91 3.79
C SER A 46 2.76 2.31 5.17
N PHE A 47 1.71 1.50 5.36
CA PHE A 47 1.45 0.81 6.61
C PHE A 47 2.62 -0.10 7.02
N ASP A 48 3.21 -0.83 6.06
CA ASP A 48 4.43 -1.65 6.28
C ASP A 48 5.68 -0.79 6.56
N LYS A 49 5.64 0.50 6.23
CA LYS A 49 6.74 1.46 6.41
C LYS A 49 6.53 2.44 7.57
N PHE A 50 5.38 2.41 8.26
CA PHE A 50 5.11 3.26 9.43
C PHE A 50 5.99 2.88 10.64
N GLN A 51 6.66 1.73 10.60
CA GLN A 51 7.68 1.37 11.58
C GLN A 51 9.06 1.86 11.12
N ASP A 52 9.48 3.00 11.68
CA ASP A 52 10.79 3.66 11.54
C ASP A 52 12.02 2.77 11.89
N LYS A 53 11.77 1.51 12.29
CA LYS A 53 12.77 0.48 12.66
C LYS A 53 12.40 -0.91 12.16
N GLY A 54 11.76 -1.03 10.99
CA GLY A 54 11.39 -2.33 10.39
C GLY A 54 12.58 -3.30 10.24
N ASP A 55 13.79 -2.78 10.00
CA ASP A 55 15.04 -3.56 9.92
C ASP A 55 15.47 -4.22 11.25
N LEU A 56 14.90 -3.78 12.38
CA LEU A 56 15.23 -4.30 13.72
C LEU A 56 14.17 -5.28 14.25
N ILE A 57 13.12 -5.56 13.48
CA ILE A 57 12.04 -6.47 13.88
C ILE A 57 12.44 -7.89 13.53
N TYR A 58 13.31 -8.45 14.36
CA TYR A 58 13.61 -9.87 14.32
C TYR A 58 12.47 -10.66 14.95
N ARG A 59 11.79 -11.48 14.14
CA ARG A 59 10.83 -12.48 14.64
C ARG A 59 11.60 -13.61 15.29
N ILE A 60 11.68 -13.59 16.63
CA ILE A 60 12.28 -14.68 17.41
C ILE A 60 11.30 -15.85 17.43
N ALA A 61 11.56 -16.88 16.64
CA ALA A 61 10.83 -18.15 16.67
C ALA A 61 11.54 -19.13 17.61
N LEU A 62 10.81 -19.74 18.54
CA LEU A 62 11.36 -20.75 19.43
C LEU A 62 11.08 -22.13 18.84
N GLU A 63 12.11 -22.72 18.24
CA GLU A 63 12.07 -24.10 17.80
C GLU A 63 12.57 -25.00 18.93
N ARG A 64 11.67 -25.83 19.48
CA ARG A 64 12.03 -26.80 20.51
C ARG A 64 12.17 -28.18 19.87
N ILE A 65 13.40 -28.67 19.80
CA ILE A 65 13.72 -29.97 19.19
C ILE A 65 13.67 -31.04 20.30
N TYR A 66 12.70 -31.95 20.20
CA TYR A 66 12.68 -33.20 20.98
C TYR A 66 13.08 -34.37 20.07
N PRO A 67 13.64 -35.47 20.62
CA PRO A 67 13.95 -36.65 19.82
C PRO A 67 12.66 -37.21 19.19
N GLY A 68 12.53 -37.05 17.87
CA GLY A 68 11.39 -37.55 17.07
C GLY A 68 10.23 -36.59 16.84
N ARG A 69 10.25 -35.34 17.33
CA ARG A 69 9.22 -34.33 17.05
C ARG A 69 9.77 -32.90 17.19
N SER A 70 9.65 -32.10 16.13
CA SER A 70 9.87 -30.66 16.16
C SER A 70 8.53 -29.94 16.30
N THR A 71 8.35 -29.23 17.41
CA THR A 71 7.14 -28.44 17.65
C THR A 71 7.52 -26.96 17.61
N SER A 72 7.05 -26.25 16.57
CA SER A 72 7.31 -24.83 16.38
C SER A 72 6.23 -24.01 17.08
N TYR A 73 6.61 -23.22 18.08
CA TYR A 73 5.68 -22.39 18.85
C TYR A 73 5.75 -20.93 18.38
N ALA A 74 4.59 -20.32 18.11
CA ALA A 74 4.46 -18.91 17.72
C ALA A 74 4.04 -18.01 18.90
N THR A 75 4.58 -18.23 20.10
CA THR A 75 4.28 -17.40 21.28
C THR A 75 5.48 -16.56 21.71
N ILE A 76 5.20 -15.27 21.83
CA ILE A 76 6.08 -14.13 22.15
C ILE A 76 6.90 -14.44 23.41
N PRO A 77 8.22 -14.18 23.44
CA PRO A 77 9.03 -14.42 24.62
C PRO A 77 8.58 -13.53 25.79
N CYS A 78 8.31 -14.16 26.93
CA CYS A 78 8.27 -13.48 28.22
C CYS A 78 9.62 -12.79 28.47
N LEU A 79 9.57 -11.50 28.79
CA LEU A 79 10.64 -10.58 29.19
C LEU A 79 12.09 -11.13 29.11
N LEU A 80 12.71 -11.03 27.93
CA LEU A 80 14.18 -11.07 27.82
C LEU A 80 14.85 -9.75 28.27
N SER A 81 14.07 -8.74 28.68
CA SER A 81 14.58 -7.48 29.23
C SER A 81 15.21 -7.65 30.62
N VAL A 82 14.77 -8.66 31.40
CA VAL A 82 15.27 -8.85 32.78
C VAL A 82 16.55 -9.69 32.84
N SER A 83 16.76 -10.62 31.90
CA SER A 83 17.94 -11.51 31.94
C SER A 83 19.25 -10.83 31.56
N LYS A 84 19.20 -9.74 30.76
CA LYS A 84 20.39 -8.94 30.43
C LYS A 84 20.84 -8.03 31.58
N LEU A 85 19.95 -7.69 32.51
CA LEU A 85 20.26 -6.91 33.72
C LEU A 85 20.83 -7.77 34.87
N LEU A 86 20.52 -9.07 34.91
CA LEU A 86 21.02 -9.99 35.95
C LEU A 86 22.39 -10.62 35.66
N LYS A 87 22.90 -10.52 34.42
CA LYS A 87 24.26 -11.00 34.07
C LYS A 87 25.34 -9.91 34.15
N ARG A 88 25.00 -8.76 34.76
CA ARG A 88 25.92 -7.63 34.98
C ARG A 88 26.11 -7.31 36.47
N ARG A 89 26.00 -8.33 37.32
CA ARG A 89 26.62 -8.38 38.66
C ARG A 89 27.48 -9.62 38.76
#